data_AF-A0A2P8VWP3-F1
#
_entry.id   AF-A0A2P8VWP3-F1
#
_cell.length_a   1.000
_cell.length_b   1.000
_cell.length_c   1.000
_cell.angle_alpha   90.00
_cell.angle_beta   90.00
_cell.angle_gamma   90.00
#
_symmetry.space_group_name_H-M   'P 1'
#
loop_
_entity.id
_entity.type
_entity.pdbx_description
1 polymer ?
#
loop_
_entity_poly.entity_id
_entity_poly.type
_entity_poly.pdbx_seq_one_letter_code
_entity_poly.pdbx_strand_id
1 'polypeptide(L)'
;MAKKLHIALSTEDIAASVADYSARLGCRPDLVIEGIYALWRTDHLNLSIRQAAGVPPGQLRHLGWEDDEAESFSMDKDVNGITWERFAAQHQADEINEIWPSANYRVDAGAGE
;
A
#
# COMPACT_ATOMS: atom_id res chain seq x y z
N MET A 1 -5.98 -7.26 -18.23
CA MET A 1 -6.51 -7.12 -16.87
C MET A 1 -5.48 -7.66 -15.90
N ALA A 2 -4.78 -6.80 -15.18
CA ALA A 2 -3.73 -7.20 -14.26
C ALA A 2 -4.08 -6.65 -12.87
N LYS A 3 -4.46 -7.53 -11.95
CA LYS A 3 -4.62 -7.17 -10.53
C LYS A 3 -3.25 -7.24 -9.87
N LYS A 4 -2.99 -6.32 -8.95
CA LYS A 4 -1.79 -6.38 -8.10
C LYS A 4 -2.22 -6.82 -6.72
N LEU A 5 -1.47 -7.77 -6.15
CA LEU A 5 -1.70 -8.20 -4.78
C LEU A 5 -1.48 -7.00 -3.86
N HIS A 6 -2.48 -6.61 -3.10
CA HIS A 6 -2.36 -5.56 -2.10
C HIS A 6 -1.99 -6.17 -0.76
N ILE A 7 -0.93 -5.67 -0.12
CA ILE A 7 -0.53 -6.06 1.23
C ILE A 7 -0.28 -4.79 2.03
N ALA A 8 -0.93 -4.66 3.18
CA ALA A 8 -0.69 -3.58 4.13
C ALA A 8 -0.13 -4.14 5.45
N LEU A 9 1.08 -3.73 5.83
CA LEU A 9 1.75 -4.16 7.06
C LEU A 9 1.86 -3.01 8.07
N SER A 10 1.91 -3.36 9.35
CA SER A 10 2.31 -2.44 10.41
C SER A 10 3.83 -2.47 10.63
N THR A 11 4.40 -1.34 11.02
CA THR A 11 5.78 -1.25 11.49
C THR A 11 5.90 -0.26 12.64
N GLU A 12 7.02 -0.33 13.35
CA GLU A 12 7.44 0.69 14.32
C GLU A 12 8.55 1.61 13.77
N ASP A 13 9.21 1.24 12.67
CA ASP A 13 10.28 2.04 12.07
C ASP A 13 10.14 2.07 10.55
N ILE A 14 9.67 3.21 10.03
CA ILE A 14 9.47 3.41 8.58
C ILE A 14 10.80 3.49 7.85
N ALA A 15 11.84 4.12 8.42
CA ALA A 15 13.12 4.27 7.74
C ALA A 15 13.82 2.91 7.58
N ALA A 16 13.84 2.10 8.65
CA ALA A 16 14.37 0.74 8.59
C ALA A 16 13.56 -0.15 7.65
N SER A 17 12.22 -0.04 7.68
CA SER A 17 11.35 -0.80 6.78
C SER A 17 11.56 -0.40 5.32
N VAL A 18 11.73 0.89 5.03
CA VAL A 18 12.01 1.36 3.66
C VAL A 18 13.33 0.78 3.16
N ALA A 19 14.38 0.77 3.97
CA ALA A 19 15.66 0.18 3.59
C ALA A 19 15.55 -1.33 3.31
N ASP A 20 14.91 -2.09 4.20
CA ASP A 20 14.77 -3.56 4.06
C ASP A 20 13.87 -3.94 2.87
N TYR A 21 12.66 -3.41 2.81
CA TYR A 21 11.71 -3.79 1.76
C TYR A 21 12.14 -3.30 0.38
N SER A 22 12.79 -2.15 0.26
CA SER A 22 13.35 -1.73 -1.04
C SER A 22 14.45 -2.68 -1.53
N ALA A 23 15.29 -3.20 -0.62
CA ALA A 23 16.30 -4.19 -0.97
C ALA A 23 15.67 -5.53 -1.39
N ARG A 24 14.60 -5.97 -0.71
CA ARG A 24 13.88 -7.21 -1.05
C ARG A 24 13.10 -7.12 -2.35
N LEU A 25 12.47 -5.98 -2.61
CA LEU A 25 11.67 -5.73 -3.81
C LEU A 25 12.52 -5.31 -5.01
N GLY A 26 13.78 -4.90 -4.80
CA GLY A 26 14.67 -4.46 -5.86
C GLY A 26 14.31 -3.08 -6.45
N CYS A 27 13.43 -2.33 -5.80
CA CYS A 27 13.00 -1.00 -6.24
C CYS A 27 12.83 -0.03 -5.06
N ARG A 28 12.86 1.27 -5.35
CA ARG A 28 12.52 2.31 -4.38
C ARG A 28 11.01 2.38 -4.17
N PRO A 29 10.53 2.88 -3.01
CA PRO A 29 9.11 3.17 -2.82
C PRO A 29 8.65 4.26 -3.80
N ASP A 30 7.39 4.18 -4.21
CA ASP A 30 6.69 5.23 -4.95
C ASP A 30 6.46 6.46 -4.07
N LEU A 31 6.22 6.21 -2.77
CA LEU A 31 5.93 7.25 -1.79
C LEU A 31 6.53 6.88 -0.44
N VAL A 32 7.14 7.87 0.20
CA VAL A 32 7.50 7.83 1.62
C VAL A 32 6.97 9.09 2.29
N ILE A 33 6.27 8.89 3.40
CA ILE A 33 5.88 9.93 4.33
C ILE A 33 6.66 9.65 5.60
N GLU A 34 7.61 10.53 5.89
CA GLU A 34 8.63 10.34 6.92
C GLU A 34 8.00 9.97 8.27
N GLY A 35 8.47 8.85 8.84
CA GLY A 35 8.00 8.34 10.12
C GLY A 35 6.60 7.73 10.10
N ILE A 36 5.85 7.78 9.00
CA ILE A 36 4.42 7.40 9.02
C ILE A 36 4.10 6.27 8.04
N TYR A 37 4.51 6.38 6.78
CA TYR A 37 3.99 5.52 5.71
C TYR A 37 5.00 5.35 4.57
N ALA A 38 5.00 4.17 3.94
CA ALA A 38 5.69 3.92 2.69
C ALA A 38 4.86 3.02 1.78
N LEU A 39 4.93 3.25 0.47
CA LEU A 39 4.21 2.52 -0.56
C LEU A 39 5.16 2.12 -1.69
N TRP A 40 5.10 0.86 -2.09
CA TRP A 40 5.71 0.33 -3.29
C TRP A 40 4.62 -0.19 -4.21
N ARG A 41 4.72 0.14 -5.49
CA ARG A 41 3.91 -0.48 -6.52
C ARG A 41 4.82 -1.05 -7.59
N THR A 42 4.51 -2.28 -7.98
CA THR A 42 5.13 -2.98 -9.11
C THR A 42 4.03 -3.46 -10.04
N ASP A 43 4.39 -4.24 -11.05
CA ASP A 43 3.41 -4.82 -11.98
C ASP A 43 2.45 -5.82 -11.32
N HIS A 44 2.84 -6.41 -10.18
CA HIS A 44 2.08 -7.49 -9.54
C HIS A 44 1.81 -7.27 -8.04
N LEU A 45 2.38 -6.23 -7.44
CA LEU A 45 2.32 -5.97 -6.00
C LEU A 45 2.04 -4.49 -5.72
N ASN A 46 1.11 -4.24 -4.81
CA ASN A 46 0.92 -2.99 -4.09
C ASN A 46 1.24 -3.28 -2.61
N LEU A 47 2.42 -2.91 -2.14
CA LEU A 47 2.81 -3.08 -0.75
C LEU A 47 2.80 -1.73 -0.04
N SER A 48 2.11 -1.65 1.09
CA SER A 48 2.19 -0.49 1.97
C SER A 48 2.61 -0.90 3.38
N ILE A 49 3.39 -0.04 4.03
CA ILE A 49 3.80 -0.20 5.41
C ILE A 49 3.46 1.09 6.16
N ARG A 50 2.82 0.98 7.32
CA ARG A 50 2.37 2.12 8.11
C ARG A 50 2.66 1.94 9.59
N GLN A 51 3.08 3.00 10.27
CA GLN A 51 2.94 3.08 11.72
C GLN A 51 1.45 3.21 12.07
N ALA A 52 0.88 2.17 12.67
CA ALA A 52 -0.52 2.15 13.06
C ALA A 52 -0.61 2.04 14.58
N ALA A 53 -1.06 3.11 15.24
CA ALA A 53 -1.27 3.12 16.68
C ALA A 53 -2.21 1.98 17.09
N GLY A 54 -1.82 1.20 18.09
CA GLY A 54 -2.61 0.06 18.57
C GLY A 54 -2.48 -1.22 17.75
N VAL A 55 -1.71 -1.23 16.65
CA VAL A 55 -1.37 -2.45 15.90
C VAL A 55 0.08 -2.81 16.19
N PRO A 56 0.38 -4.01 16.73
CA PRO A 56 1.76 -4.45 16.93
C PRO A 56 2.56 -4.41 15.62
N PRO A 57 3.87 -4.11 15.64
CA PRO A 57 4.69 -4.13 14.43
C PRO A 57 4.75 -5.52 13.80
N GLY A 58 4.92 -5.57 12.48
CA GLY A 58 5.04 -6.82 11.71
C GLY A 58 3.72 -7.56 11.49
N GLN A 59 2.58 -6.93 11.76
CA GLN A 59 1.26 -7.53 11.56
C GLN A 59 0.71 -7.20 10.17
N LEU A 60 0.02 -8.17 9.58
CA LEU A 60 -0.84 -7.93 8.43
C LEU A 60 -2.04 -7.10 8.89
N ARG A 61 -2.21 -5.92 8.30
CA ARG A 61 -3.39 -5.08 8.52
C ARG A 61 -4.48 -5.47 7.53
N HIS A 62 -4.19 -5.36 6.24
CA HIS A 62 -5.12 -5.67 5.15
C HIS A 62 -4.41 -6.47 4.05
N LEU A 63 -5.17 -7.35 3.41
CA LEU A 63 -4.79 -8.06 2.19
C LEU A 63 -5.76 -7.59 1.09
N GLY A 64 -5.49 -7.85 -0.19
CA GLY A 64 -6.42 -7.32 -1.19
C GLY A 64 -5.98 -7.39 -2.63
N TRP A 65 -6.71 -6.64 -3.45
CA TRP A 65 -6.38 -6.37 -4.84
C TRP A 65 -6.44 -4.88 -5.12
N GLU A 66 -5.32 -4.34 -5.62
CA GLU A 66 -5.41 -3.18 -6.51
C GLU A 66 -5.90 -3.71 -7.87
N ASP A 67 -7.07 -3.25 -8.28
CA ASP A 67 -7.83 -3.73 -9.43
C ASP A 67 -8.37 -2.54 -10.23
N ASP A 68 -7.86 -2.36 -11.45
CA ASP A 68 -8.24 -1.25 -12.32
C ASP A 68 -9.74 -1.25 -12.70
N GLU A 69 -10.42 -2.39 -12.55
CA GLU A 69 -11.87 -2.51 -12.78
C GLU A 69 -12.71 -2.18 -11.53
N ALA A 70 -12.09 -1.85 -10.39
CA ALA A 70 -12.83 -1.50 -9.18
C ALA A 70 -13.42 -0.10 -9.31
N GLU A 71 -14.76 -0.01 -9.40
CA GLU A 71 -15.49 1.27 -9.45
C GLU A 71 -15.56 1.99 -8.09
N SER A 72 -15.30 1.26 -6.99
CA SER A 72 -15.28 1.79 -5.63
C SER A 72 -14.34 0.99 -4.73
N PHE A 73 -13.97 1.59 -3.60
CA PHE A 73 -13.31 0.88 -2.52
C PHE A 73 -14.31 -0.07 -1.84
N SER A 74 -13.91 -1.32 -1.64
CA SER A 74 -14.72 -2.33 -0.95
C SER A 74 -13.87 -3.17 -0.01
N MET A 75 -14.51 -3.70 1.04
CA MET A 75 -13.87 -4.58 2.00
C MET A 75 -14.76 -5.77 2.34
N ASP A 76 -14.14 -6.93 2.54
CA ASP A 76 -14.76 -8.12 3.09
C ASP A 76 -13.77 -8.90 3.97
N LYS A 77 -14.16 -10.10 4.42
CA LYS A 77 -13.27 -10.98 5.19
C LYS A 77 -13.19 -12.34 4.54
N ASP A 78 -11.98 -12.89 4.47
CA ASP A 78 -11.80 -14.26 4.04
C ASP A 78 -12.18 -15.28 5.13
N VAL A 79 -12.05 -16.57 4.80
CA VAL A 79 -12.36 -17.69 5.72
C VAL A 79 -11.47 -17.73 6.96
N ASN A 80 -10.33 -17.04 6.96
CA ASN A 80 -9.41 -16.91 8.08
C ASN A 80 -9.67 -15.64 8.91
N GLY A 81 -10.64 -14.80 8.49
CA GLY A 81 -10.98 -13.55 9.13
C GLY A 81 -10.06 -12.38 8.76
N ILE A 82 -9.19 -12.53 7.76
CA ILE A 82 -8.33 -11.45 7.26
C ILE A 82 -9.22 -10.47 6.50
N THR A 83 -9.06 -9.17 6.78
CA THR A 83 -9.73 -8.12 6.00
C THR A 83 -9.11 -8.06 4.62
N TRP A 84 -9.94 -8.25 3.59
CA TRP A 84 -9.59 -8.08 2.20
C TRP A 84 -10.14 -6.74 1.69
N GLU A 85 -9.33 -6.02 0.92
CA GLU A 85 -9.68 -4.75 0.28
C GLU A 85 -9.61 -4.90 -1.24
N ARG A 86 -10.54 -4.25 -1.95
CA ARG A 86 -10.48 -4.13 -3.40
C ARG A 86 -10.72 -2.68 -3.80
N PHE A 87 -9.78 -2.13 -4.56
CA PHE A 87 -9.79 -0.73 -4.96
C PHE A 87 -8.96 -0.51 -6.24
N ALA A 88 -9.21 0.57 -6.98
CA ALA A 88 -8.33 1.04 -8.04
C ALA A 88 -7.21 1.90 -7.45
N ALA A 89 -6.07 2.02 -8.16
CA ALA A 89 -4.92 2.79 -7.68
C ALA A 89 -5.28 4.24 -7.29
N GLN A 90 -6.22 4.86 -8.02
CA GLN A 90 -6.68 6.21 -7.74
C GLN A 90 -7.36 6.33 -6.37
N HIS A 91 -8.15 5.34 -5.94
CA HIS A 91 -8.80 5.36 -4.62
C HIS A 91 -7.77 5.42 -3.48
N GLN A 92 -6.67 4.66 -3.58
CA GLN A 92 -5.60 4.72 -2.59
C GLN A 92 -4.87 6.07 -2.65
N ALA A 93 -4.67 6.63 -3.84
CA ALA A 93 -4.06 7.96 -3.96
C ALA A 93 -4.93 9.06 -3.35
N ASP A 94 -6.24 8.98 -3.54
CA ASP A 94 -7.20 9.89 -2.92
C ASP A 94 -7.17 9.78 -1.39
N GLU A 95 -7.18 8.55 -0.84
CA GLU A 95 -7.06 8.32 0.62
C GLU A 95 -5.74 8.88 1.17
N ILE A 96 -4.61 8.62 0.50
CA ILE A 96 -3.30 9.16 0.90
C ILE A 96 -3.34 10.68 0.97
N ASN A 97 -3.93 11.34 -0.02
CA ASN A 97 -4.03 12.79 -0.07
C ASN A 97 -5.07 13.37 0.88
N GLU A 98 -6.09 12.61 1.26
CA GLU A 98 -7.03 12.98 2.30
C GLU A 98 -6.36 12.96 3.69
N ILE A 99 -5.59 11.89 3.98
CA ILE A 99 -4.91 11.73 5.27
C ILE A 99 -3.68 12.64 5.37
N TRP A 100 -2.92 12.77 4.27
CA TRP A 100 -1.69 13.56 4.18
C TRP A 100 -1.70 14.47 2.95
N PRO A 101 -2.41 15.60 2.98
CA PRO A 101 -2.54 16.49 1.82
C PRO A 101 -1.22 17.00 1.25
N SER A 102 -0.19 17.12 2.09
CA SER A 102 1.15 17.53 1.67
C SER A 102 1.90 16.48 0.86
N ALA A 103 1.44 15.22 0.84
CA ALA A 103 2.02 14.17 0.01
C ALA A 103 1.82 14.46 -1.49
N ASN A 104 0.67 15.08 -1.86
CA ASN A 104 0.29 15.36 -3.25
C ASN A 104 0.59 14.17 -4.18
N TYR A 105 0.27 12.98 -3.68
CA TYR A 105 0.60 11.73 -4.32
C TYR A 105 -0.25 11.54 -5.58
N ARG A 106 0.39 11.05 -6.65
CA ARG A 106 -0.25 10.73 -7.91
C ARG A 106 0.13 9.32 -8.28
N VAL A 107 -0.83 8.57 -8.80
CA VAL A 107 -0.53 7.28 -9.41
C VAL A 107 0.33 7.56 -10.64
N ASP A 108 1.57 7.08 -10.64
CA ASP A 108 2.39 7.15 -11.84
C ASP A 108 1.72 6.31 -12.93
N ALA A 109 1.38 6.95 -14.05
CA ALA A 109 0.86 6.27 -15.22
C ALA A 109 1.98 5.49 -15.91
N GLY A 110 2.41 4.37 -15.31
CA GLY A 110 3.36 3.41 -15.86
C GLY A 110 4.67 4.01 -16.39
N ALA A 111 5.77 3.80 -15.66
CA ALA A 111 7.06 3.71 -16.33
C ALA A 111 7.03 2.44 -17.20
N GLY A 112 6.45 2.55 -18.39
CA GLY A 112 6.76 1.64 -19.48
C GLY A 112 8.26 1.77 -19.76
N GLU A 113 8.94 0.63 -19.75
CA GLU A 113 10.32 0.46 -20.20
C GLU A 113 10.57 1.10 -21.58
#